data_AF-A0A0U4WFX8-F1
#
_entry.id   AF-A0A0U4WFX8-F1
#
_cell.length_a   1.000
_cell.length_b   1.000
_cell.length_c   1.000
_cell.angle_alpha   90.00
_cell.angle_beta   90.00
_cell.angle_gamma   90.00
#
_symmetry.space_group_name_H-M   'P 1'
#
loop_
_entity.id
_entity.type
_entity.pdbx_description
1 polymer ?
#
loop_
_entity_poly.entity_id
_entity_poly.type
_entity_poly.pdbx_seq_one_letter_code
_entity_poly.pdbx_strand_id
1 'polypeptide(L)' 'MANISNEELREILFPEATKAFLEEHPGCYKRAAKMYAGEAVKYSGKALKHELVKNRNKADEIVIMIESNPSFFPQ' A
#
# COMPACT_ATOMS: atom_id res chain seq x y z
N MET A 1 -4.19 -15.78 11.55
CA MET A 1 -3.23 -15.23 10.57
C MET A 1 -1.86 -15.34 11.21
N ALA A 2 -0.84 -15.84 10.49
CA ALA A 2 0.49 -15.99 11.08
C ALA A 2 1.06 -14.60 11.45
N ASN A 3 1.42 -14.42 12.72
CA ASN A 3 2.13 -13.22 13.20
C ASN A 3 3.61 -13.40 12.88
N ILE A 4 4.01 -13.03 11.67
CA ILE A 4 5.41 -12.99 11.26
C ILE A 4 5.92 -11.58 11.54
N SER A 5 7.06 -11.46 12.22
CA SER A 5 7.69 -10.17 12.47
C SER A 5 8.28 -9.57 11.19
N ASN A 6 8.49 -8.25 11.15
CA ASN A 6 9.09 -7.60 9.98
C ASN A 6 10.52 -8.08 9.70
N GLU A 7 11.28 -8.44 10.75
CA GLU A 7 12.59 -9.07 10.65
C GLU A 7 12.52 -10.43 9.96
N GLU A 8 11.64 -11.33 10.40
CA GLU A 8 11.45 -12.64 9.78
C GLU A 8 10.96 -12.51 8.33
N LEU A 9 10.10 -11.52 8.06
CA LEU A 9 9.65 -11.24 6.70
C LEU A 9 10.81 -10.81 5.79
N ARG A 10 11.77 -10.04 6.32
CA ARG A 10 12.96 -9.62 5.57
C ARG A 10 13.88 -10.79 5.24
N GLU A 11 14.08 -11.72 6.17
CA GLU A 11 14.90 -12.91 5.93
C GLU A 11 14.28 -13.85 4.90
N ILE A 12 12.95 -14.00 4.91
CA ILE A 12 12.21 -14.78 3.91
C ILE A 12 12.28 -14.12 2.52
N LEU A 13 12.12 -12.80 2.45
CA LEU A 13 12.09 -12.07 1.18
C LEU A 13 13.47 -11.83 0.58
N PHE A 14 14.51 -11.73 1.41
CA PHE A 14 15.89 -11.50 0.97
C PHE A 14 16.88 -12.43 1.69
N PRO A 15 16.87 -13.73 1.35
CA PRO A 15 17.84 -14.68 1.88
C PRO A 15 19.28 -14.26 1.57
N GLU A 16 20.21 -14.66 2.43
CA GLU A 16 21.63 -14.33 2.31
C GLU A 16 22.24 -14.81 0.98
N ALA A 17 21.80 -15.97 0.49
CA ALA A 17 22.16 -16.50 -0.83
C ALA A 17 21.70 -15.58 -1.98
N THR A 18 20.54 -14.94 -1.85
CA THR A 18 20.05 -13.97 -2.85
C THR A 18 20.86 -12.68 -2.83
N LYS A 19 21.31 -12.23 -1.65
CA LYS A 19 22.21 -11.08 -1.53
C LYS A 19 23.56 -11.36 -2.20
N ALA A 20 24.19 -12.50 -1.88
CA ALA A 20 25.46 -12.91 -2.48
C ALA A 20 25.39 -13.01 -4.01
N PHE A 21 24.33 -13.65 -4.55
CA PHE A 21 24.13 -13.75 -6.00
C PHE A 21 23.98 -12.37 -6.69
N LEU A 22 23.32 -11.41 -6.04
CA LEU A 22 23.15 -10.07 -6.60
C LEU A 22 24.43 -9.23 -6.55
N GLU A 23 25.31 -9.47 -5.57
CA GLU A 23 26.65 -8.85 -5.49
C GLU A 23 27.58 -9.38 -6.58
N GLU A 24 27.54 -10.69 -6.87
CA GLU A 24 28.29 -11.31 -7.97
C GLU A 24 27.75 -10.92 -9.35
N HIS A 25 26.47 -10.52 -9.45
CA HIS A 25 25.79 -10.18 -10.69
C HIS A 25 25.12 -8.80 -10.66
N PRO A 26 25.90 -7.70 -10.73
CA PRO A 26 25.38 -6.32 -10.57
C PRO A 26 24.38 -5.90 -11.66
N GLY A 27 24.38 -6.56 -12.83
CA GLY A 27 23.34 -6.36 -13.85
C GLY A 27 21.96 -6.83 -13.40
N CYS A 28 21.90 -7.90 -12.61
CA CYS A 28 20.68 -8.43 -12.02
C CYS A 28 20.14 -7.49 -10.93
N TYR A 29 21.02 -6.83 -10.17
CA TYR A 29 20.65 -5.83 -9.17
C TYR A 29 19.79 -4.71 -9.77
N LYS A 30 20.20 -4.15 -10.91
CA LYS A 30 19.44 -3.09 -11.59
C LYS A 30 18.06 -3.57 -12.04
N ARG A 31 17.95 -4.80 -12.54
CA ARG A 31 16.67 -5.37 -13.00
C ARG A 31 15.74 -5.66 -11.83
N ALA A 32 16.25 -6.27 -10.77
CA ALA A 32 15.49 -6.55 -9.55
C ALA A 32 15.01 -5.25 -8.90
N ALA A 33 15.90 -4.27 -8.71
CA ALA A 33 15.54 -2.97 -8.15
C ALA A 33 14.42 -2.27 -8.95
N LYS A 34 14.46 -2.33 -10.29
CA LYS A 34 13.41 -1.77 -11.14
C LYS A 34 12.06 -2.48 -10.97
N MET A 35 12.06 -3.81 -10.81
CA MET A 35 10.84 -4.59 -10.58
C MET A 35 10.23 -4.27 -9.19
N TYR A 36 11.05 -4.26 -8.14
CA TYR A 36 10.60 -3.93 -6.79
C TYR A 36 10.08 -2.49 -6.69
N ALA A 37 10.78 -1.53 -7.29
CA ALA A 37 10.30 -0.14 -7.34
C ALA A 37 8.96 -0.03 -8.07
N GLY A 38 8.77 -0.77 -9.17
CA GLY A 38 7.51 -0.84 -9.90
C GLY A 38 6.37 -1.40 -9.05
N GLU A 39 6.60 -2.49 -8.33
CA GLU A 39 5.59 -3.07 -7.43
C GLU A 39 5.29 -2.17 -6.22
N ALA A 40 6.30 -1.51 -5.65
CA ALA A 40 6.10 -0.55 -4.57
C ALA A 40 5.20 0.62 -5.00
N VAL A 41 5.43 1.19 -6.19
CA VAL A 41 4.58 2.26 -6.74
C VAL A 41 3.15 1.77 -6.98
N LYS A 42 2.97 0.57 -7.53
CA LYS A 42 1.63 -0.02 -7.71
C LYS A 42 0.90 -0.22 -6.39
N TYR A 43 1.60 -0.73 -5.36
CA TYR A 43 1.03 -0.94 -4.05
C TYR A 43 0.59 0.39 -3.41
N SER A 44 1.47 1.40 -3.42
CA SER A 44 1.14 2.74 -2.94
C SER A 44 -0.07 3.34 -3.68
N GLY A 45 -0.15 3.16 -5.01
CA GLY A 45 -1.30 3.59 -5.79
C GLY A 45 -2.61 2.89 -5.38
N LYS A 46 -2.57 1.59 -5.10
CA LYS A 46 -3.73 0.83 -4.59
C LYS A 46 -4.14 1.30 -3.18
N ALA A 47 -3.18 1.54 -2.29
CA ALA A 47 -3.45 2.04 -0.95
C ALA A 47 -4.10 3.43 -0.98
N LEU A 48 -3.58 4.35 -1.80
CA LEU A 48 -4.17 5.67 -2.00
C LEU A 48 -5.57 5.59 -2.58
N LYS A 49 -5.80 4.73 -3.58
CA LYS A 49 -7.13 4.51 -4.14
C LYS A 49 -8.12 4.01 -3.09
N HIS A 50 -7.70 3.10 -2.22
CA HIS A 50 -8.54 2.58 -1.14
C HIS A 50 -8.98 3.71 -0.19
N GLU A 51 -8.05 4.53 0.28
CA GLU A 51 -8.38 5.66 1.17
C GLU A 51 -9.27 6.70 0.48
N LEU A 52 -9.05 6.97 -0.82
CA LEU A 52 -9.93 7.87 -1.58
C LEU A 52 -11.36 7.34 -1.67
N VAL A 53 -11.54 6.04 -1.97
CA VAL A 53 -12.87 5.42 -2.05
C VAL A 53 -13.56 5.46 -0.69
N LYS A 54 -12.82 5.15 0.39
CA LYS A 54 -13.33 5.23 1.76
C LYS A 54 -13.77 6.65 2.13
N ASN A 55 -12.97 7.66 1.80
CA ASN A 55 -13.32 9.05 2.07
C ASN A 55 -14.52 9.52 1.25
N ARG A 56 -14.62 9.08 -0.01
CA ARG A 56 -15.81 9.34 -0.83
C ARG A 56 -17.07 8.76 -0.19
N ASN A 57 -17.03 7.49 0.21
CA ASN A 57 -18.19 6.85 0.82
C ASN A 57 -18.64 7.57 2.10
N LYS A 58 -17.69 8.02 2.93
CA LYS A 58 -18.00 8.84 4.11
C LYS A 58 -18.63 10.18 3.76
N ALA A 59 -18.16 10.83 2.69
CA ALA A 59 -18.75 12.08 2.22
C ALA A 59 -20.19 11.85 1.74
N ASP A 60 -20.43 10.78 0.98
CA ASP A 60 -21.76 10.40 0.50
C ASP A 60 -22.70 10.10 1.70
N GLU A 61 -22.23 9.41 2.73
CA GLU A 61 -22.98 9.18 3.97
C GLU A 61 -23.35 10.50 4.68
N ILE A 62 -22.42 11.46 4.76
CA ILE A 62 -22.68 12.77 5.38
C ILE A 62 -23.73 13.55 4.58
N VAL A 63 -23.64 13.55 3.24
CA VAL A 63 -24.64 14.19 2.37
C VAL A 63 -26.02 13.61 2.62
N ILE A 64 -26.14 12.28 2.65
CA ILE A 64 -27.40 11.60 2.96
C ILE A 64 -27.93 12.04 4.34
N MET A 65 -27.07 12.10 5.37
CA MET A 65 -27.49 12.54 6.71
C MET A 65 -28.02 13.98 6.72
N ILE A 66 -27.38 14.90 5.99
CA ILE A 66 -27.80 16.30 5.86
C ILE A 66 -29.16 16.38 5.15
N GLU A 67 -29.30 15.72 3.99
CA GLU A 67 -30.53 15.75 3.19
C GLU A 67 -31.70 15.09 3.94
N SER A 68 -31.43 14.06 4.72
CA SER A 68 -32.44 13.36 5.53
C SER A 68 -32.88 14.16 6.77
N ASN A 69 -32.16 15.23 7.14
CA ASN A 69 -32.45 16.01 8.34
C ASN A 69 -32.23 17.52 8.12
N PRO A 70 -33.19 18.23 7.49
CA PRO A 70 -33.03 19.64 7.08
C PRO A 70 -32.85 20.63 8.24
N SER A 71 -32.96 20.19 9.50
CA SER A 71 -32.68 20.99 10.70
C SER A 71 -31.20 21.08 11.08
N PHE A 72 -30.31 20.38 10.36
CA PHE A 72 -28.88 20.31 10.67
C PHE A 72 -28.13 21.64 10.51
N PHE A 73 -28.67 22.57 9.73
CA PHE A 73 -28.14 23.93 9.61
C PHE A 73 -29.10 24.90 10.31
N PRO A 74 -28.70 25.52 11.43
CA PRO A 74 -29.50 26.57 12.05
C PRO A 74 -29.67 27.73 11.05
N GLN A 75 -30.91 28.18 10.88
CA GLN A 75 -31.28 29.35 10.06
C GLN A 75 -30.67 30.64 10.60
#